data_AF-A0A5K1HH47-F1
#
_entry.id   AF-A0A5K1HH47-F1
#
_cell.length_a   1.000
_cell.length_b   1.000
_cell.length_c   1.000
_cell.angle_alpha   90.00
_cell.angle_beta   90.00
_cell.angle_gamma   90.00
#
_symmetry.space_group_name_H-M   'P 1'
#
loop_
_entity.id
_entity.type
_entity.pdbx_description
1 polymer ?
#
loop_
_entity_poly.entity_id
_entity_poly.type
_entity_poly.pdbx_seq_one_letter_code
_entity_poly.pdbx_strand_id
1 'polypeptide(L)' 'INIDGRNIKDIDIAALREKIGFVSQEPTLFSGSLRENVEYGLRQTENKYNWSWSHSKSPMPN' A
#
# COMPACT_ATOMS: atom_id res chain seq x y z
N ILE A 1 17.23 11.19 12.80
CA ILE A 1 15.78 10.97 12.58
C ILE A 1 15.40 9.78 13.44
N ASN A 2 14.43 9.97 14.32
CA ASN A 2 13.97 8.94 15.24
C ASN A 2 12.49 8.66 14.99
N ILE A 3 12.09 7.41 15.09
CA ILE A 3 10.70 6.96 15.04
C ILE A 3 10.43 6.30 16.39
N ASP A 4 9.42 6.76 17.11
CA ASP A 4 9.06 6.27 18.46
C ASP A 4 10.25 6.23 19.44
N GLY A 5 11.12 7.26 19.37
CA GLY A 5 12.29 7.38 20.24
C GLY A 5 13.47 6.46 19.86
N ARG A 6 13.35 5.59 18.85
CA ARG A 6 14.45 4.78 18.32
C ARG A 6 15.07 5.46 17.10
N ASN A 7 16.39 5.43 16.99
CA ASN A 7 17.07 5.91 15.79
C ASN A 7 16.69 5.03 14.61
N ILE A 8 16.36 5.63 13.46
CA ILE A 8 15.98 4.88 12.26
C ILE A 8 17.06 3.90 11.79
N LYS A 9 18.34 4.17 12.10
CA LYS A 9 19.47 3.28 11.78
C LYS A 9 19.46 1.97 12.56
N ASP A 10 18.75 1.94 13.69
CA ASP A 10 18.66 0.78 14.58
C ASP A 10 17.37 -0.03 14.35
N ILE A 11 16.52 0.40 13.40
CA ILE A 11 15.26 -0.25 13.03
C ILE A 11 15.49 -1.10 11.78
N ASP A 12 14.90 -2.30 11.74
CA ASP A 12 14.82 -3.09 10.51
C ASP A 12 13.99 -2.33 9.46
N ILE A 13 14.68 -1.89 8.41
CA ILE A 13 14.10 -1.07 7.35
C ILE A 13 13.07 -1.82 6.51
N ALA A 14 13.18 -3.15 6.38
CA ALA A 14 12.21 -3.94 5.64
C ALA A 14 10.87 -3.99 6.40
N ALA A 15 10.93 -4.33 7.68
CA ALA A 15 9.76 -4.35 8.57
C ALA A 15 9.11 -2.97 8.75
N LEU A 16 9.90 -1.89 8.70
CA LEU A 16 9.37 -0.52 8.74
C LEU A 16 8.60 -0.17 7.46
N ARG A 17 9.14 -0.52 6.29
CA ARG A 17 8.53 -0.22 4.98
C ARG A 17 7.23 -1.00 4.74
N GLU A 18 7.11 -2.20 5.28
CA GLU A 18 5.87 -2.99 5.20
C GLU A 18 4.69 -2.31 5.92
N LYS A 19 4.97 -1.47 6.92
CA LYS A 19 3.96 -0.85 7.78
C LYS A 19 3.56 0.56 7.36
N ILE A 20 4.16 1.10 6.30
CA ILE A 20 3.97 2.49 5.87
C ILE A 20 3.52 2.51 4.41
N GLY A 21 2.40 3.19 4.15
CA GLY A 21 1.98 3.55 2.79
C GLY A 21 2.67 4.84 2.32
N PHE A 22 3.08 4.87 1.06
CA PHE A 22 3.67 6.06 0.43
C PHE A 22 2.84 6.51 -0.77
N VAL A 23 2.56 7.81 -0.86
CA VAL A 23 1.84 8.42 -2.00
C VAL A 23 2.71 9.54 -2.58
N SER A 24 3.18 9.34 -3.81
CA SER A 24 3.93 10.36 -4.56
C SER A 24 2.98 11.35 -5.23
N GLN A 25 3.36 12.62 -5.30
CA GLN A 25 2.64 13.65 -6.08
C GLN A 25 2.73 13.36 -7.60
N GLU A 26 3.88 12.83 -8.04
CA GLU A 26 4.09 12.34 -9.40
C GLU A 26 4.32 10.81 -9.31
N PRO A 27 3.26 9.99 -9.38
CA PRO A 27 3.39 8.55 -9.27
C PRO A 27 4.03 7.97 -10.53
N THR A 28 4.98 7.05 -10.34
CA THR A 28 5.53 6.25 -11.45
C THR A 28 4.62 5.07 -11.73
N LEU A 29 4.21 4.91 -12.98
CA LEU A 29 3.49 3.72 -13.44
C LEU A 29 4.46 2.73 -14.07
N PHE A 30 4.29 1.47 -13.72
CA PHE A 30 4.95 0.34 -14.36
C PHE A 30 4.24 -0.01 -15.67
N SER A 31 4.99 -0.56 -16.61
CA SER A 31 4.43 -1.12 -17.84
C SER A 31 3.43 -2.22 -17.51
N GLY A 32 2.17 -2.01 -17.88
CA GLY A 32 1.08 -2.90 -17.52
C GLY A 32 -0.27 -2.18 -17.42
N SER A 33 -1.27 -2.89 -16.92
CA SER A 33 -2.60 -2.33 -16.68
C SER A 33 -2.66 -1.51 -15.39
N LEU A 34 -3.71 -0.69 -15.25
CA LEU A 34 -4.01 0.02 -14.00
C LEU A 34 -4.16 -0.96 -12.83
N ARG A 35 -4.79 -2.11 -13.07
CA ARG A 35 -4.97 -3.17 -12.06
C ARG A 35 -3.61 -3.68 -11.59
N GLU A 36 -2.71 -4.00 -12.52
CA GLU A 36 -1.37 -4.50 -12.20
C GLU A 36 -0.55 -3.49 -11.40
N ASN A 37 -0.69 -2.20 -11.71
CA ASN A 37 -0.04 -1.12 -10.96
C ASN A 37 -0.56 -1.01 -9.51
N VAL A 38 -1.86 -1.22 -9.28
CA VAL A 38 -2.44 -1.23 -7.93
C VAL A 38 -2.07 -2.51 -7.18
N GLU A 39 -2.18 -3.67 -7.83
CA GLU A 39 -1.79 -4.96 -7.26
C GLU A 39 -0.31 -5.00 -6.89
N TYR A 40 0.56 -4.33 -7.64
CA TYR A 40 1.99 -4.24 -7.31
C TYR A 40 2.23 -3.66 -5.90
N GLY A 41 1.43 -2.68 -5.48
CA GLY A 41 1.49 -2.14 -4.11
C GLY A 41 0.94 -3.09 -3.04
N LEU A 42 0.08 -4.03 -3.42
CA LEU A 42 -0.55 -5.01 -2.52
C LEU A 42 0.22 -6.33 -2.41
N ARG A 43 1.06 -6.67 -3.40
CA ARG A 43 1.91 -7.88 -3.38
C ARG A 43 2.93 -7.86 -2.26
N GLN A 44 3.28 -6.69 -1.72
CA GLN A 44 4.14 -6.57 -0.54
C GLN A 44 3.42 -6.92 0.77
N THR A 45 2.08 -7.05 0.75
CA THR A 45 1.25 -7.35 1.92
C THR A 45 0.51 -8.67 1.75
N GLU A 46 1.16 -9.72 1.22
CA GLU A 46 0.59 -10.98 0.70
C GLU A 46 -0.25 -11.80 1.71
N ASN A 47 -0.58 -11.27 2.89
CA ASN A 47 -1.56 -11.90 3.77
C ASN A 47 -2.35 -10.90 4.62
N LYS A 48 -3.32 -10.17 4.03
CA LYS A 48 -4.53 -9.74 4.75
C LYS A 48 -5.60 -9.19 3.82
N TYR A 49 -6.81 -9.69 4.01
CA TYR A 49 -8.07 -9.31 3.36
C TYR A 49 -8.34 -9.97 2.01
N ASN A 50 -8.97 -11.15 2.08
CA ASN A 50 -9.89 -11.62 1.04
C ASN A 50 -10.94 -10.52 0.79
N TRP A 51 -10.69 -9.67 -0.19
CA TRP A 51 -11.67 -8.71 -0.68
C TRP A 51 -12.69 -9.46 -1.55
N SER A 52 -13.74 -9.97 -0.90
CA SER A 52 -14.93 -10.46 -1.60
C SER A 52 -15.72 -9.26 -2.11
N TRP A 53 -15.46 -8.83 -3.34
CA TRP A 53 -16.40 -7.97 -4.07
C TRP A 53 -17.59 -8.81 -4.51
N SER A 54 -18.50 -9.10 -3.58
CA SER A 54 -19.80 -9.71 -3.88
C SER A 54 -20.87 -8.63 -3.85
N HIS A 55 -21.21 -8.12 -5.03
CA HIS A 55 -22.52 -7.58 -5.42
C HIS A 55 -23.26 -6.72 -4.39
N SER A 56 -23.09 -5.41 -4.44
CA SER A 56 -24.19 -4.47 -4.17
C SER A 56 -23.80 -3.07 -4.60
N LYS A 57 -24.44 -2.58 -5.67
CA LYS A 57 -24.39 -1.18 -6.08
C LYS A 57 -25.07 -0.34 -4.99
N SER A 58 -24.36 0.61 -4.39
CA SER A 58 -24.97 1.76 -3.73
C SER A 58 -24.43 3.02 -4.39
N PRO A 59 -25.28 3.86 -5.00
CA PRO A 59 -24.84 5.11 -5.61
C PRO A 59 -24.38 6.07 -4.51
N MET A 60 -23.27 6.77 -4.74
CA MET A 60 -22.77 7.78 -3.80
C MET A 60 -23.75 8.97 -3.76
N PRO A 61 -23.99 9.55 -2.58
CA PRO A 61 -24.79 10.77 -2.47
C PRO A 61 -24.04 11.96 -3.08
N ASN A 62 -24.86 12.88 -3.56
CA ASN A 62 -24.58 14.10 -4.32
C ASN A 62 -23.57 15.06 -3.68
#